data_AF-A0A2N2Z6N6-F1
#
_entry.id   AF-A0A2N2Z6N6-F1
#
_cell.length_a   1.000
_cell.length_b   1.000
_cell.length_c   1.000
_cell.angle_alpha   90.00
_cell.angle_beta   90.00
_cell.angle_gamma   90.00
#
_symmetry.space_group_name_H-M   'P 1'
#
loop_
_entity.id
_entity.type
_entity.pdbx_description
1 polymer ?
#
loop_
_entity_poly.entity_id
_entity_poly.type
_entity_poly.pdbx_seq_one_letter_code
_entity_poly.pdbx_strand_id
1 'polypeptide(L)'
;KPRNSSDFIITPVMRRNILVTGMLFVAGLLWLLYKFTGDNGEVSATDLSRFFTIFVMLQFWNMFNAKSYGAGGSAFRGIIKSPGFVLVSLLIVVGQVLIVQFGGEVFRTVPLSISDWVMIIGGTSAVLWVGEIVRMISRVVKKIRK
;
A
#
# COMPACT_ATOMS: atom_id res chain seq x y z
N LYS A 1 7.85 19.18 -22.35
CA LYS A 1 6.85 19.18 -23.44
C LYS A 1 5.55 18.60 -22.89
N PRO A 2 4.39 19.22 -23.15
CA PRO A 2 3.08 18.64 -22.84
C PRO A 2 2.91 17.29 -23.53
N ARG A 3 2.20 16.35 -22.91
CA ARG A 3 1.92 15.02 -23.49
C ARG A 3 0.84 15.16 -24.57
N ASN A 4 0.92 14.39 -25.67
CA ASN A 4 -0.09 14.48 -26.72
C ASN A 4 -1.43 13.91 -26.22
N SER A 5 -2.55 14.47 -26.67
CA SER A 5 -3.90 14.02 -26.28
C SER A 5 -4.21 12.60 -26.75
N SER A 6 -3.55 12.14 -27.81
CA SER A 6 -3.64 10.78 -28.34
C SER A 6 -2.73 9.76 -27.62
N ASP A 7 -1.86 10.21 -26.71
CA ASP A 7 -0.97 9.29 -26.00
C ASP A 7 -1.79 8.45 -25.01
N PHE A 8 -1.56 7.14 -25.03
CA PHE A 8 -2.22 6.21 -24.12
C PHE A 8 -1.93 6.55 -22.65
N ILE A 9 -2.95 6.58 -21.78
CA ILE A 9 -2.84 7.02 -20.38
C ILE A 9 -1.81 6.19 -19.60
N ILE A 10 -1.78 4.87 -19.82
CA ILE A 10 -0.88 3.96 -19.10
C ILE A 10 0.36 3.66 -19.93
N THR A 11 1.50 4.28 -19.61
CA THR A 11 2.74 3.99 -20.34
C THR A 11 3.17 2.52 -20.16
N PRO A 12 3.91 1.92 -21.11
CA PRO A 12 4.39 0.54 -20.98
C PRO A 12 5.17 0.27 -19.68
N VAL A 13 5.92 1.27 -19.21
CA VAL A 13 6.64 1.21 -17.92
C VAL A 13 5.66 1.21 -16.74
N MET A 14 4.62 2.05 -16.78
CA MET A 14 3.58 2.08 -15.75
C MET A 14 2.83 0.76 -15.67
N ARG A 15 2.46 0.18 -16.83
CA ARG A 15 1.78 -1.13 -16.91
C ARG A 15 2.61 -2.23 -16.26
N ARG A 16 3.91 -2.33 -16.58
CA ARG A 16 4.79 -3.32 -15.96
C ARG A 16 4.85 -3.15 -14.44
N ASN A 17 5.00 -1.92 -13.95
CA ASN A 17 5.07 -1.66 -12.51
C ASN A 17 3.76 -2.02 -11.80
N ILE A 18 2.60 -1.72 -12.40
CA ILE A 18 1.29 -2.10 -11.87
C ILE A 18 1.17 -3.63 -11.78
N LEU A 19 1.50 -4.35 -12.86
CA LEU A 19 1.40 -5.81 -12.90
C LEU A 19 2.33 -6.47 -11.88
N VAL A 20 3.59 -6.04 -11.81
CA VAL A 20 4.57 -6.58 -10.85
C VAL A 20 4.12 -6.33 -9.40
N THR A 21 3.73 -5.09 -9.09
CA THR A 21 3.30 -4.74 -7.72
C THR A 21 2.03 -5.50 -7.34
N GLY A 22 1.06 -5.59 -8.26
CA GLY A 22 -0.18 -6.35 -8.05
C GLY A 22 0.07 -7.84 -7.84
N MET A 23 0.93 -8.46 -8.66
CA MET A 23 1.32 -9.87 -8.49
C MET A 23 2.02 -10.11 -7.16
N LEU A 24 2.92 -9.21 -6.73
CA LEU A 24 3.57 -9.31 -5.43
C LEU A 24 2.59 -9.22 -4.26
N PHE A 25 1.59 -8.33 -4.35
CA PHE A 25 0.54 -8.24 -3.32
C PHE A 25 -0.32 -9.48 -3.29
N VAL A 26 -0.77 -9.98 -4.45
CA VAL A 26 -1.56 -11.21 -4.51
C VAL A 26 -0.77 -12.39 -3.97
N ALA A 27 0.48 -12.58 -4.41
CA ALA A 27 1.34 -13.66 -3.92
C ALA A 27 1.58 -13.54 -2.40
N GLY A 28 1.86 -12.34 -1.89
CA GLY A 28 2.07 -12.10 -0.46
C GLY A 28 0.81 -12.36 0.37
N LEU A 29 -0.38 -11.98 -0.12
CA LEU A 29 -1.64 -12.24 0.55
C LEU A 29 -2.03 -13.72 0.51
N LEU A 30 -1.80 -14.42 -0.61
CA LEU A 30 -2.01 -15.86 -0.70
C LEU A 30 -1.06 -16.62 0.24
N TRP A 31 0.20 -16.20 0.31
CA TRP A 31 1.16 -16.74 1.27
C TRP A 31 0.72 -16.50 2.72
N LEU A 32 0.22 -15.30 3.03
CA LEU A 32 -0.32 -14.98 4.36
C LEU A 32 -1.52 -15.85 4.71
N LEU A 33 -2.45 -16.04 3.76
CA LEU A 33 -3.62 -16.89 3.96
C LEU A 33 -3.20 -18.33 4.22
N TYR A 34 -2.26 -18.87 3.44
CA TYR A 34 -1.69 -20.20 3.67
C TYR A 34 -1.08 -20.33 5.07
N LYS A 35 -0.40 -19.29 5.57
CA LYS A 35 0.15 -19.28 6.93
C LYS A 35 -0.94 -19.22 8.01
N PHE A 36 -2.06 -18.56 7.76
CA PHE A 36 -3.18 -18.46 8.71
C PHE A 36 -4.04 -19.73 8.75
N THR A 37 -4.15 -20.47 7.66
CA THR A 37 -4.88 -21.75 7.61
C THR A 37 -4.28 -22.82 8.53
N GLY A 38 -2.99 -22.72 8.88
CA GLY A 38 -2.31 -23.65 9.78
C GLY A 38 -2.42 -25.12 9.36
N ASP A 39 -2.16 -26.04 10.29
CA ASP A 39 -2.27 -27.49 10.03
C ASP A 39 -3.72 -28.01 10.13
N ASN A 40 -4.59 -27.27 10.83
CA ASN A 40 -5.97 -27.67 11.11
C ASN A 40 -6.96 -27.25 10.02
N GLY A 41 -6.54 -26.44 9.03
CA GLY A 41 -7.39 -26.00 7.93
C GLY A 41 -8.33 -24.82 8.24
N GLU A 42 -8.31 -24.30 9.47
CA GLU A 42 -9.24 -23.26 9.93
C GLU A 42 -8.55 -21.91 10.06
N VAL A 43 -9.20 -20.85 9.57
CA VAL A 43 -8.74 -19.46 9.71
C VAL A 43 -9.57 -18.77 10.78
N SER A 44 -8.91 -18.23 11.81
CA SER A 44 -9.60 -17.53 12.89
C SER A 44 -10.19 -16.18 12.42
N ALA A 45 -11.24 -15.70 13.09
CA ALA A 45 -11.82 -14.39 12.80
C ALA A 45 -10.82 -13.24 12.99
N THR A 46 -9.90 -13.39 13.94
CA THR A 46 -8.80 -12.44 14.16
C THR A 46 -7.84 -12.42 12.98
N ASP A 47 -7.50 -13.58 12.42
CA ASP A 47 -6.62 -13.68 11.25
C ASP A 47 -7.27 -13.10 9.99
N LEU A 48 -8.58 -13.27 9.81
CA LEU A 48 -9.32 -12.59 8.73
C LEU A 48 -9.29 -11.06 8.92
N SER A 49 -9.41 -10.58 10.16
CA SER A 49 -9.33 -9.14 10.46
C SER A 49 -7.93 -8.57 10.24
N ARG A 50 -6.88 -9.33 10.58
CA ARG A 50 -5.49 -9.01 10.25
C ARG A 50 -5.28 -9.00 8.74
N PHE A 51 -5.77 -10.01 8.02
CA PHE A 51 -5.68 -10.11 6.57
C PHE A 51 -6.31 -8.89 5.88
N PHE A 52 -7.54 -8.54 6.28
CA PHE A 52 -8.24 -7.36 5.78
C PHE A 52 -7.45 -6.07 6.03
N THR A 53 -6.92 -5.91 7.26
CA THR A 53 -6.13 -4.73 7.62
C THR A 53 -4.80 -4.66 6.87
N ILE A 54 -4.12 -5.78 6.67
CA ILE A 54 -2.91 -5.85 5.85
C ILE A 54 -3.23 -5.46 4.42
N PHE A 55 -4.31 -5.98 3.83
CA PHE A 55 -4.73 -5.62 2.48
C PHE A 55 -4.94 -4.11 2.33
N VAL A 56 -5.71 -3.49 3.22
CA VAL A 56 -5.97 -2.05 3.19
C VAL A 56 -4.68 -1.24 3.38
N MET A 57 -3.83 -1.64 4.34
CA MET A 57 -2.57 -0.93 4.60
C MET A 57 -1.57 -1.05 3.44
N LEU A 58 -1.50 -2.20 2.75
CA LEU A 58 -0.68 -2.34 1.53
C LEU A 58 -1.13 -1.34 0.45
N GLN A 59 -2.44 -1.18 0.25
CA GLN A 59 -2.95 -0.19 -0.71
C GLN A 59 -2.68 1.25 -0.25
N PHE A 60 -2.83 1.52 1.04
CA PHE A 60 -2.53 2.82 1.63
C PHE A 60 -1.07 3.23 1.34
N TRP A 61 -0.10 2.37 1.63
CA TRP A 61 1.31 2.66 1.36
C TRP A 61 1.61 2.76 -0.14
N ASN A 62 0.99 1.90 -0.95
CA ASN A 62 1.14 1.95 -2.40
C ASN A 62 0.61 3.26 -3.00
N MET A 63 -0.42 3.87 -2.39
CA MET A 63 -0.97 5.15 -2.81
C MET A 63 0.08 6.29 -2.78
N PHE A 64 0.98 6.29 -1.78
CA PHE A 64 2.09 7.26 -1.71
C PHE A 64 3.11 7.05 -2.84
N ASN A 65 3.41 5.79 -3.16
CA ASN A 65 4.27 5.43 -4.29
C ASN A 65 3.63 5.85 -5.62
N ALA A 66 2.32 5.63 -5.78
CA ALA A 66 1.56 6.02 -6.96
C ALA A 66 1.52 7.55 -7.14
N LYS A 67 1.25 8.32 -6.08
CA LYS A 67 1.30 9.79 -6.10
C LYS A 67 2.64 10.33 -6.59
N SER A 68 3.72 9.64 -6.24
CA SER A 68 5.08 10.13 -6.50
C SER A 68 5.67 9.57 -7.79
N TYR A 69 4.90 8.73 -8.50
CA TYR A 69 5.28 8.22 -9.80
C TYR A 69 5.47 9.36 -10.80
N GLY A 70 6.61 9.39 -11.47
CA GLY A 70 6.93 10.43 -12.47
C GLY A 70 7.32 11.81 -11.91
N ALA A 71 7.11 12.09 -10.61
CA ALA A 71 7.40 13.40 -10.00
C ALA A 71 8.90 13.66 -9.75
N GLY A 72 9.75 12.63 -9.83
CA GLY A 72 11.21 12.73 -9.62
C GLY A 72 11.65 13.03 -8.17
N GLY A 73 10.72 13.14 -7.23
CA GLY A 73 10.95 13.44 -5.83
C GLY A 73 10.69 12.27 -4.88
N SER A 74 10.74 12.54 -3.58
CA SER A 74 10.36 11.59 -2.52
C SER A 74 8.85 11.41 -2.43
N ALA A 75 8.40 10.25 -1.92
CA ALA A 75 7.01 9.98 -1.56
C ALA A 75 6.37 11.08 -0.72
N PHE A 76 7.18 11.67 0.17
CA PHE A 76 6.72 12.66 1.13
C PHE A 76 6.76 14.10 0.61
N ARG A 77 7.29 14.32 -0.60
CA ARG A 77 7.47 15.67 -1.13
C ARG A 77 6.12 16.32 -1.38
N GLY A 78 5.88 17.43 -0.69
CA GLY A 78 4.69 18.27 -0.90
C GLY A 78 3.38 17.60 -0.49
N ILE A 79 3.39 16.66 0.49
CA ILE A 79 2.16 16.08 1.04
C ILE A 79 1.23 17.18 1.55
N ILE A 80 1.75 18.10 2.39
CA ILE A 80 0.96 19.19 3.00
C ILE A 80 0.40 20.15 1.94
N LYS A 81 1.04 20.23 0.76
CA LYS A 81 0.59 21.05 -0.37
C LYS A 81 -0.48 20.35 -1.23
N SER A 82 -0.87 19.12 -0.89
CA SER A 82 -1.86 18.32 -1.59
C SER A 82 -3.02 17.97 -0.65
N PRO A 83 -3.93 18.93 -0.37
CA PRO A 83 -4.98 18.77 0.65
C PRO A 83 -5.90 17.58 0.35
N GLY A 84 -6.22 17.32 -0.92
CA GLY A 84 -7.02 16.15 -1.31
C GLY A 84 -6.34 14.82 -0.95
N PHE A 85 -5.03 14.71 -1.14
CA PHE A 85 -4.28 13.51 -0.76
C PHE A 85 -4.25 13.32 0.76
N VAL A 86 -4.04 14.40 1.52
CA VAL A 86 -4.06 14.37 2.98
C VAL A 86 -5.44 13.95 3.50
N LEU A 87 -6.51 14.53 2.96
CA LEU A 87 -7.88 14.20 3.32
C LEU A 87 -8.19 12.72 3.07
N VAL A 88 -7.91 12.22 1.85
CA VAL A 88 -8.16 10.81 1.51
C VAL A 88 -7.32 9.87 2.38
N SER A 89 -6.05 10.22 2.63
CA SER A 89 -5.18 9.42 3.50
C SER A 89 -5.73 9.33 4.93
N LEU A 90 -6.20 10.45 5.48
CA LEU A 90 -6.81 10.49 6.80
C LEU A 90 -8.11 9.67 6.85
N LEU A 91 -8.97 9.82 5.84
CA LEU A 91 -10.21 9.05 5.74
C LEU A 91 -9.96 7.55 5.69
N ILE A 92 -8.92 7.09 4.97
CA ILE A 92 -8.55 5.67 4.93
C ILE A 92 -8.12 5.19 6.31
N VAL A 93 -7.22 5.91 7.00
CA VAL A 93 -6.70 5.46 8.31
C VAL A 93 -7.81 5.48 9.37
N VAL A 94 -8.58 6.56 9.46
CA VAL A 94 -9.68 6.68 10.42
C VAL A 94 -10.78 5.68 10.10
N GLY A 95 -11.19 5.57 8.83
CA GLY A 95 -12.17 4.59 8.39
C GLY A 95 -11.74 3.17 8.71
N GLN A 96 -10.46 2.84 8.53
CA GLN A 96 -9.94 1.52 8.83
C GLN A 96 -10.00 1.20 10.33
N VAL A 97 -9.64 2.14 11.19
CA VAL A 97 -9.77 1.97 12.65
C VAL A 97 -11.24 1.78 13.03
N LEU A 98 -12.14 2.59 12.47
CA LEU A 98 -13.57 2.50 12.76
C LEU A 98 -14.17 1.15 12.31
N ILE A 99 -13.85 0.70 11.10
CA ILE A 99 -14.34 -0.57 10.54
C ILE A 99 -13.84 -1.77 11.35
N VAL A 100 -12.57 -1.78 11.75
CA VAL A 100 -11.98 -2.93 12.44
C VAL A 100 -12.38 -2.98 13.91
N GLN A 101 -12.43 -1.84 14.61
CA GLN A 101 -12.76 -1.83 16.03
C GLN A 101 -14.27 -1.83 16.32
N PHE A 102 -15.10 -1.32 15.40
CA PHE A 102 -16.54 -1.15 15.64
C PHE A 102 -17.44 -1.75 14.55
N GLY A 103 -16.88 -2.22 13.42
CA GLY A 103 -17.67 -2.74 12.29
C GLY A 103 -18.31 -4.11 12.55
N GLY A 104 -17.73 -4.92 13.43
CA GLY A 104 -18.30 -6.20 13.88
C GLY A 104 -18.75 -7.09 12.73
N GLU A 105 -19.96 -7.64 12.84
CA GLU A 105 -20.52 -8.58 11.86
C GLU A 105 -20.72 -8.00 10.46
N VAL A 106 -21.01 -6.69 10.34
CA VAL A 106 -21.26 -6.05 9.04
C VAL A 106 -20.04 -6.17 8.12
N PHE A 107 -18.84 -6.03 8.70
CA PHE A 107 -17.57 -6.15 7.98
C PHE A 107 -16.84 -7.47 8.26
N ARG A 108 -17.45 -8.35 9.07
CA ARG A 108 -16.85 -9.61 9.55
C ARG A 108 -15.48 -9.38 10.17
N THR A 109 -15.34 -8.29 10.94
CA THR A 109 -14.12 -7.92 11.65
C THR A 109 -14.27 -8.14 13.15
N VAL A 110 -13.18 -8.52 13.79
CA VAL A 110 -13.04 -8.50 15.24
C VAL A 110 -12.01 -7.42 15.62
N PRO A 111 -12.17 -6.76 16.79
CA PRO A 111 -11.23 -5.74 17.22
C PRO A 111 -9.81 -6.29 17.32
N LEU A 112 -8.87 -5.57 16.70
CA LEU A 112 -7.45 -5.91 16.74
C LEU A 112 -6.78 -5.26 17.95
N SER A 113 -5.78 -5.95 18.49
CA SER A 113 -4.95 -5.43 19.57
C SER A 113 -4.00 -4.35 19.05
N ILE A 114 -3.51 -3.48 19.94
CA ILE A 114 -2.54 -2.43 19.57
C ILE A 114 -1.26 -3.05 18.99
N SER A 115 -0.83 -4.21 19.48
CA SER A 115 0.34 -4.91 18.93
C SER A 115 0.09 -5.39 17.49
N ASP A 116 -1.10 -5.91 17.18
CA ASP A 116 -1.47 -6.26 15.80
C ASP A 116 -1.38 -5.03 14.89
N TRP A 117 -1.93 -3.88 15.32
CA TRP A 117 -1.84 -2.64 14.56
C TRP A 117 -0.40 -2.21 14.28
N VAL A 118 0.46 -2.21 15.31
CA VAL A 118 1.87 -1.82 15.16
C VAL A 118 2.61 -2.77 14.22
N MET A 119 2.39 -4.08 14.35
CA MET A 119 3.01 -5.08 13.47
C MET A 119 2.54 -4.94 12.03
N ILE A 120 1.25 -4.73 11.80
CA ILE A 120 0.67 -4.58 10.47
C ILE A 120 1.15 -3.29 9.81
N ILE A 121 1.04 -2.14 10.49
CA ILE A 121 1.47 -0.84 9.97
C ILE A 121 2.98 -0.89 9.69
N GLY A 122 3.78 -1.39 10.63
CA GLY A 122 5.22 -1.51 10.50
C GLY A 122 5.62 -2.43 9.34
N GLY A 123 5.08 -3.66 9.30
CA GLY A 123 5.40 -4.65 8.28
C GLY A 123 4.98 -4.23 6.88
N THR A 124 3.78 -3.67 6.73
CA THR A 124 3.29 -3.21 5.41
C THR A 124 3.96 -1.93 4.93
N SER A 125 4.53 -1.10 5.82
CA SER A 125 5.25 0.12 5.45
C SER A 125 6.47 -0.15 4.56
N ALA A 126 6.98 -1.38 4.53
CA ALA A 126 8.03 -1.82 3.62
C ALA A 126 7.71 -1.47 2.15
N VAL A 127 6.43 -1.52 1.74
CA VAL A 127 5.99 -1.12 0.39
C VAL A 127 6.42 0.30 0.06
N LEU A 128 6.24 1.23 1.00
CA LEU A 128 6.63 2.63 0.85
C LEU A 128 8.15 2.76 0.72
N TRP A 129 8.88 2.13 1.63
CA TRP A 129 10.33 2.23 1.73
C TRP A 129 11.04 1.62 0.52
N VAL A 130 10.60 0.45 0.05
CA VAL A 130 11.12 -0.16 -1.18
C VAL A 130 10.94 0.79 -2.37
N GLY A 131 9.75 1.38 -2.51
CA GLY A 131 9.50 2.37 -3.56
C GLY A 131 10.39 3.60 -3.44
N GLU A 132 10.65 4.08 -2.23
CA GLU A 132 11.49 5.25 -1.98
C GLU A 132 12.97 4.97 -2.26
N ILE A 133 13.47 3.80 -1.88
CA ILE A 133 14.84 3.35 -2.17
C ILE A 133 15.05 3.25 -3.68
N VAL A 134 14.13 2.61 -4.42
CA VAL A 134 14.21 2.51 -5.89
C VAL A 134 14.25 3.90 -6.53
N ARG A 135 13.42 4.84 -6.06
CA ARG A 135 13.47 6.23 -6.53
C ARG A 135 14.80 6.88 -6.19
N MET A 136 15.32 6.72 -4.97
CA MET A 136 16.59 7.32 -4.54
C MET A 136 17.75 6.82 -5.41
N ILE A 137 17.87 5.51 -5.64
CA ILE A 137 18.87 4.91 -6.53
C ILE A 137 18.75 5.49 -7.94
N SER A 138 17.53 5.57 -8.48
CA SER A 138 17.32 6.14 -9.83
C SER A 138 17.78 7.60 -9.96
N ARG A 139 17.65 8.40 -8.89
CA ARG A 139 18.12 9.79 -8.85
C ARG A 139 19.64 9.86 -8.78
N VAL A 140 20.27 9.03 -7.94
CA VAL A 140 21.74 8.97 -7.81
C VAL A 140 22.39 8.54 -9.11
N VAL A 141 21.89 7.47 -9.76
CA VAL A 141 22.41 6.99 -11.05
C VAL A 141 22.31 8.06 -12.15
N LYS A 142 21.17 8.77 -12.22
CA LYS A 142 21.01 9.88 -13.18
C LYS A 142 21.96 11.04 -12.91
N LYS A 143 22.31 11.31 -11.65
CA LYS A 143 23.26 12.36 -11.26
C LYS A 143 24.69 11.97 -11.63
N ILE A 144 25.07 10.70 -11.48
CA ILE A 144 26.43 10.21 -11.80
C ILE A 144 26.66 10.14 -13.31
N ARG A 145 25.62 9.81 -14.09
CA ARG A 145 25.70 9.69 -15.55
C ARG A 145 25.64 11.03 -16.30
N LYS A 146 25.51 12.14 -15.57
CA LYS A 146 25.49 13.51 -16.10
C LYS A 146 26.79 14.20 -15.74
#